data_AF-U5H220-F1
#
_entry.id   AF-U5H220-F1
#
_cell.length_a   1.000
_cell.length_b   1.000
_cell.length_c   1.000
_cell.angle_alpha   90.00
_cell.angle_beta   90.00
_cell.angle_gamma   90.00
#
_symmetry.space_group_name_H-M   'P 1'
#
loop_
_entity.id
_entity.type
_entity.pdbx_description
1 polymer ?
#
loop_
_entity_poly.entity_id
_entity_poly.type
_entity_poly.pdbx_seq_one_letter_code
_entity_poly.pdbx_strand_id
1 'polypeptide(L)'
;MSPSVEGLNLHPYLLLPGDSKRLATLLESLTRSSTSSAPTSTSTSPTATTTTSPSSPPSPELKLYSDILYANHHSLGLSLSYKPRSKTSKLPKLIDEINWAKLKLVGVDVYNAETWKGQESKGTGDKKKIEYRPFPRYPIVISVPASAVADAHTSTTTKNTTTTTTTTSGPSSPTTFLVHPTTQAHEFTSSLGEPDRKGGGAGSMGIWCEWTQLGVMVEFASAGLEAWDKGRDARWMVLSLFERGDEVVVEGAEGKDR
;
A
#
# COMPACT_ATOMS: atom_id res chain seq x y z
N MET A 1 23.72 -11.78 -16.02
CA MET A 1 22.47 -12.35 -15.46
C MET A 1 22.21 -11.65 -14.15
N SER A 2 21.22 -10.76 -14.10
CA SER A 2 20.86 -10.09 -12.84
C SER A 2 20.12 -11.09 -11.95
N PRO A 3 20.44 -11.19 -10.65
CA PRO A 3 19.74 -12.08 -9.74
C PRO A 3 18.25 -11.71 -9.71
N SER A 4 17.37 -12.70 -9.88
CA SER A 4 15.93 -12.53 -9.71
C SER A 4 15.67 -12.17 -8.24
N VAL A 5 15.23 -10.94 -7.97
CA VAL A 5 14.87 -10.53 -6.62
C VAL A 5 13.56 -11.23 -6.26
N GLU A 6 13.59 -12.14 -5.29
CA GLU A 6 12.41 -12.80 -4.71
C GLU A 6 11.64 -11.81 -3.82
N GLY A 7 11.09 -10.76 -4.41
CA GLY A 7 10.20 -9.81 -3.74
C GLY A 7 8.74 -10.05 -4.12
N LEU A 8 7.80 -9.61 -3.29
CA LEU A 8 6.41 -9.58 -3.70
C LEU A 8 6.17 -8.38 -4.61
N ASN A 9 5.92 -8.66 -5.88
CA ASN A 9 5.50 -7.64 -6.83
C ASN A 9 4.02 -7.33 -6.62
N LEU A 10 3.75 -6.38 -5.72
CA LEU A 10 2.44 -5.76 -5.58
C LEU A 10 2.29 -4.70 -6.67
N HIS A 11 2.14 -5.16 -7.91
CA HIS A 11 1.86 -4.25 -9.00
C HIS A 11 0.43 -3.69 -8.83
N PRO A 12 0.17 -2.40 -9.12
CA PRO A 12 -1.19 -1.87 -9.25
C PRO A 12 -2.08 -2.68 -10.21
N TYR A 13 -1.51 -3.57 -11.03
CA TYR A 13 -2.26 -4.47 -11.89
C TYR A 13 -3.06 -5.53 -11.13
N LEU A 14 -2.76 -5.77 -9.84
CA LEU A 14 -3.62 -6.58 -8.97
C LEU A 14 -5.04 -6.00 -8.84
N LEU A 15 -5.21 -4.71 -9.16
CA LEU A 15 -6.49 -4.01 -9.13
C LEU A 15 -7.24 -4.07 -10.45
N LEU A 16 -6.64 -4.61 -11.53
CA LEU A 16 -7.31 -4.66 -12.83
C LEU A 16 -8.55 -5.58 -12.80
N PRO A 17 -9.62 -5.22 -13.53
CA PRO A 17 -10.80 -6.07 -13.66
C PRO A 17 -10.47 -7.47 -14.19
N GLY A 18 -10.84 -8.52 -13.43
CA GLY A 18 -10.71 -9.92 -13.85
C GLY A 18 -9.64 -10.73 -13.10
N ASP A 19 -8.83 -10.07 -12.26
CA ASP A 19 -7.69 -10.71 -11.57
C ASP A 19 -8.02 -11.33 -10.20
N SER A 20 -9.28 -11.72 -9.96
CA SER A 20 -9.69 -12.38 -8.70
C SER A 20 -8.88 -13.65 -8.41
N LYS A 21 -8.45 -14.37 -9.45
CA LYS A 21 -7.56 -15.53 -9.32
C LYS A 21 -6.18 -15.13 -8.78
N ARG A 22 -5.59 -14.02 -9.25
CA ARG A 22 -4.28 -13.55 -8.79
C ARG A 22 -4.33 -13.13 -7.32
N LEU A 23 -5.39 -12.45 -6.91
CA LEU A 23 -5.61 -12.09 -5.51
C LEU A 23 -5.76 -13.34 -4.63
N ALA A 24 -6.54 -14.33 -5.07
CA ALA A 24 -6.68 -15.59 -4.33
C ALA A 24 -5.32 -16.30 -4.20
N THR A 25 -4.57 -16.43 -5.30
CA THR A 25 -3.22 -17.02 -5.29
C THR A 25 -2.26 -16.23 -4.40
N LEU A 26 -2.37 -14.89 -4.38
CA LEU A 26 -1.59 -14.03 -3.50
C LEU A 26 -1.90 -14.33 -2.03
N LEU A 27 -3.17 -14.32 -1.64
CA LEU A 27 -3.60 -14.59 -0.27
C LEU A 27 -3.17 -16.01 0.18
N GLU A 28 -3.33 -17.01 -0.68
CA GLU A 28 -2.84 -18.38 -0.44
C GLU A 28 -1.31 -18.48 -0.32
N SER A 29 -0.59 -17.64 -1.07
CA SER A 29 0.87 -17.59 -0.95
C SER A 29 1.29 -16.93 0.37
N LEU A 30 0.59 -15.88 0.81
CA LEU A 30 0.88 -15.17 2.05
C LEU A 30 0.59 -16.04 3.28
N THR A 31 -0.48 -16.85 3.25
CA THR A 31 -0.78 -17.78 4.35
C THR A 31 0.25 -18.88 4.49
N ARG A 32 0.76 -19.43 3.38
CA ARG A 32 1.81 -20.45 3.40
C ARG A 32 3.13 -19.95 3.96
N SER A 33 3.50 -18.70 3.70
CA SER A 33 4.73 -18.11 4.24
C SER A 33 4.66 -17.85 5.75
N SER A 34 3.46 -17.57 6.29
CA SER A 34 3.28 -17.21 7.70
C SER A 34 3.55 -18.36 8.69
N THR A 35 3.41 -19.63 8.27
CA THR A 35 3.55 -20.79 9.15
C THR A 35 4.99 -21.31 9.31
N SER A 36 5.96 -20.75 8.59
CA SER A 36 7.31 -21.33 8.46
C SER A 36 8.35 -20.84 9.50
N SER A 37 8.01 -19.93 10.42
CA SER A 37 9.01 -19.27 11.28
C SER A 37 9.02 -19.78 12.73
N ALA A 38 9.22 -21.10 12.94
CA ALA A 38 9.61 -21.62 14.26
C ALA A 38 11.13 -21.86 14.28
N PRO A 39 11.92 -21.09 15.05
CA PRO A 39 13.36 -21.32 15.16
C PRO A 39 13.59 -22.66 15.88
N THR A 40 14.06 -23.65 15.13
CA THR A 40 14.34 -24.99 15.65
C THR A 40 15.65 -24.96 16.44
N SER A 41 15.56 -24.93 17.77
CA SER A 41 16.66 -25.34 18.62
C SER A 41 16.85 -26.86 18.49
N THR A 42 18.09 -27.26 18.28
CA THR A 42 18.56 -28.64 18.06
C THR A 42 18.09 -29.60 19.16
N SER A 43 17.16 -30.50 18.81
CA SER A 43 16.88 -31.74 19.54
C SER A 43 16.48 -32.81 18.53
N THR A 44 17.35 -33.81 18.38
CA THR A 44 17.21 -34.97 17.50
C THR A 44 16.11 -35.91 18.00
N SER A 45 15.01 -36.03 17.25
CA SER A 45 14.13 -37.21 17.26
C SER A 45 13.39 -37.33 15.92
N PRO A 46 13.40 -38.51 15.26
CA PRO A 46 12.74 -38.72 13.99
C PRO A 46 11.29 -39.19 14.22
N THR A 47 10.35 -38.25 14.31
CA THR A 47 8.91 -38.59 14.31
C THR A 47 8.30 -38.10 13.01
N ALA A 48 7.78 -39.04 12.23
CA ALA A 48 7.10 -38.82 10.96
C ALA A 48 6.01 -37.75 11.10
N THR A 49 6.22 -36.59 10.47
CA THR A 49 5.25 -35.50 10.44
C THR A 49 4.16 -35.81 9.43
N THR A 50 3.01 -36.20 9.95
CA THR A 50 1.72 -36.25 9.24
C THR A 50 1.53 -34.92 8.53
N THR A 51 1.47 -34.95 7.21
CA THR A 51 1.28 -33.76 6.37
C THR A 51 -0.14 -33.24 6.57
N THR A 52 -0.33 -32.35 7.55
CA THR A 52 -1.61 -31.69 7.78
C THR A 52 -1.92 -30.83 6.56
N SER A 53 -3.05 -31.11 5.92
CA SER A 53 -3.56 -30.34 4.78
C SER A 53 -3.53 -28.84 5.09
N PRO A 54 -3.16 -27.98 4.12
CA PRO A 54 -3.05 -26.55 4.35
C PRO A 54 -4.40 -26.01 4.83
N SER A 55 -4.43 -25.50 6.07
CA SER A 55 -5.60 -24.82 6.61
C SER A 55 -5.91 -23.61 5.74
N SER A 56 -7.16 -23.48 5.29
CA SER A 56 -7.63 -22.30 4.59
C SER A 56 -7.26 -21.01 5.34
N PRO A 57 -7.02 -19.88 4.65
CA PRO A 57 -6.80 -18.61 5.33
C PRO A 57 -7.90 -18.33 6.35
N PRO A 58 -7.59 -17.70 7.50
CA PRO A 58 -8.63 -17.18 8.37
C PRO A 58 -9.49 -16.16 7.60
N SER A 59 -10.80 -16.22 7.80
CA SER A 59 -11.75 -15.30 7.16
C SER A 59 -11.45 -13.84 7.56
N PRO A 60 -11.52 -12.89 6.63
CA PRO A 60 -11.29 -11.48 6.94
C PRO A 60 -12.40 -10.88 7.81
N GLU A 61 -12.07 -9.83 8.56
CA GLU A 61 -13.07 -8.97 9.19
C GLU A 61 -13.62 -7.99 8.16
N LEU A 62 -14.93 -8.08 7.88
CA LEU A 62 -15.60 -7.22 6.92
C LEU A 62 -16.12 -5.94 7.59
N LYS A 63 -15.80 -4.78 7.02
CA LYS A 63 -16.35 -3.48 7.43
C LYS A 63 -17.01 -2.81 6.24
N LEU A 64 -18.31 -2.58 6.36
CA LEU A 64 -19.14 -2.05 5.30
C LEU A 64 -19.47 -0.58 5.56
N TYR A 65 -19.17 0.27 4.57
CA TYR A 65 -19.57 1.67 4.51
C TYR A 65 -20.48 1.89 3.30
N SER A 66 -21.06 3.08 3.18
CA SER A 66 -22.00 3.41 2.12
C SER A 66 -21.43 3.26 0.70
N ASP A 67 -20.13 3.47 0.55
CA ASP A 67 -19.41 3.59 -0.72
C ASP A 67 -18.27 2.58 -0.89
N ILE A 68 -17.81 1.97 0.21
CA ILE A 68 -16.68 1.04 0.21
C ILE A 68 -16.88 -0.13 1.19
N LEU A 69 -16.39 -1.31 0.81
CA LEU A 69 -16.28 -2.48 1.66
C LEU A 69 -14.80 -2.76 1.92
N TYR A 70 -14.42 -2.88 3.19
CA TYR A 70 -13.09 -3.34 3.59
C TYR A 70 -13.15 -4.80 4.01
N ALA A 71 -12.19 -5.60 3.53
CA ALA A 71 -11.90 -6.94 4.02
C ALA A 71 -10.52 -6.93 4.70
N ASN A 72 -10.53 -6.83 6.03
CA ASN A 72 -9.32 -6.71 6.84
C ASN A 72 -8.78 -8.09 7.19
N HIS A 73 -7.59 -8.42 6.69
CA HIS A 73 -6.87 -9.65 7.00
C HIS A 73 -5.80 -9.37 8.05
N HIS A 74 -6.23 -9.16 9.30
CA HIS A 74 -5.34 -8.80 10.43
C HIS A 74 -4.16 -9.76 10.60
N SER A 75 -4.40 -11.06 10.43
CA SER A 75 -3.35 -12.08 10.53
C SER A 75 -2.28 -12.02 9.43
N LEU A 76 -2.58 -11.34 8.32
CA LEU A 76 -1.67 -11.16 7.18
C LEU A 76 -1.07 -9.75 7.12
N GLY A 77 -1.49 -8.82 7.98
CA GLY A 77 -1.00 -7.45 7.92
C GLY A 77 -1.50 -6.68 6.69
N LEU A 78 -2.69 -6.99 6.18
CA LEU A 78 -3.24 -6.33 4.99
C LEU A 78 -4.74 -6.06 5.09
N SER A 79 -5.22 -5.04 4.37
CA SER A 79 -6.64 -4.78 4.14
C SER A 79 -6.91 -4.60 2.65
N LEU A 80 -8.08 -5.06 2.21
CA LEU A 80 -8.53 -4.99 0.83
C LEU A 80 -9.78 -4.12 0.73
N SER A 81 -9.78 -3.16 -0.18
CA SER A 81 -10.84 -2.17 -0.35
C SER A 81 -11.61 -2.42 -1.64
N TYR A 82 -12.94 -2.54 -1.55
CA TYR A 82 -13.81 -2.85 -2.69
C TYR A 82 -14.88 -1.78 -2.90
N LYS A 83 -15.11 -1.41 -4.16
CA LYS A 83 -16.21 -0.52 -4.57
C LYS A 83 -17.15 -1.22 -5.57
N PRO A 84 -18.41 -0.78 -5.69
CA PRO A 84 -19.27 -1.22 -6.79
C PRO A 84 -18.61 -0.98 -8.16
N ARG A 85 -18.72 -1.95 -9.06
CA ARG A 85 -18.21 -1.84 -10.45
C ARG A 85 -18.93 -0.76 -11.24
N SER A 86 -20.25 -0.66 -11.07
CA SER A 86 -21.07 0.34 -11.71
C SER A 86 -21.27 1.53 -10.79
N LYS A 87 -21.09 2.75 -11.32
CA LYS A 87 -21.37 4.01 -10.61
C LYS A 87 -22.84 4.12 -10.14
N THR A 88 -23.76 3.43 -10.81
CA THR A 88 -25.19 3.41 -10.44
C THR A 88 -25.52 2.39 -9.36
N SER A 89 -24.62 1.44 -9.11
CA SER A 89 -24.81 0.41 -8.09
C SER A 89 -24.37 0.93 -6.73
N LYS A 90 -25.21 0.71 -5.72
CA LYS A 90 -24.90 1.00 -4.31
C LYS A 90 -24.50 -0.30 -3.62
N LEU A 91 -23.67 -0.18 -2.58
CA LEU A 91 -23.45 -1.28 -1.67
C LEU A 91 -24.74 -1.59 -0.89
N PRO A 92 -24.97 -2.86 -0.53
CA PRO A 92 -26.09 -3.22 0.35
C PRO A 92 -25.90 -2.61 1.75
N LYS A 93 -26.94 -2.70 2.59
CA LYS A 93 -26.85 -2.26 3.98
C LYS A 93 -26.29 -3.35 4.90
N LEU A 94 -26.41 -4.62 4.50
CA LEU A 94 -25.98 -5.79 5.26
C LEU A 94 -24.87 -6.53 4.53
N ILE A 95 -23.95 -7.11 5.31
CA ILE A 95 -22.79 -7.84 4.77
C ILE A 95 -23.21 -9.12 4.04
N ASP A 96 -24.24 -9.82 4.53
CA ASP A 96 -24.71 -11.08 3.94
C ASP A 96 -25.38 -10.89 2.57
N GLU A 97 -25.75 -9.65 2.21
CA GLU A 97 -26.34 -9.29 0.92
C GLU A 97 -25.27 -8.93 -0.14
N ILE A 98 -23.99 -8.98 0.20
CA ILE A 98 -22.91 -8.58 -0.70
C ILE A 98 -22.78 -9.56 -1.86
N ASN A 99 -22.98 -9.03 -3.07
CA ASN A 99 -22.65 -9.72 -4.30
C ASN A 99 -21.24 -9.38 -4.76
N TRP A 100 -20.27 -10.24 -4.42
CA TRP A 100 -18.85 -10.08 -4.76
C TRP A 100 -18.57 -9.90 -6.25
N ALA A 101 -19.40 -10.47 -7.13
CA ALA A 101 -19.24 -10.31 -8.58
C ALA A 101 -19.49 -8.87 -9.05
N LYS A 102 -20.28 -8.09 -8.30
CA LYS A 102 -20.57 -6.67 -8.57
C LYS A 102 -19.53 -5.71 -7.99
N LEU A 103 -18.52 -6.22 -7.28
CA LEU A 103 -17.47 -5.41 -6.67
C LEU A 103 -16.18 -5.45 -7.50
N LYS A 104 -15.43 -4.35 -7.46
CA LYS A 104 -14.04 -4.27 -7.91
C LYS A 104 -13.13 -3.95 -6.72
N LEU A 105 -11.97 -4.57 -6.68
CA LEU A 105 -10.89 -4.21 -5.76
C LEU A 105 -10.32 -2.87 -6.23
N VAL A 106 -10.27 -1.88 -5.34
CA VAL A 106 -9.78 -0.52 -5.64
C VAL A 106 -8.56 -0.13 -4.81
N GLY A 107 -8.27 -0.87 -3.75
CA GLY A 107 -7.16 -0.57 -2.87
C GLY A 107 -6.66 -1.79 -2.12
N VAL A 108 -5.35 -1.78 -1.85
CA VAL A 108 -4.68 -2.73 -0.95
C VAL A 108 -3.85 -1.92 0.03
N ASP A 109 -4.13 -2.08 1.32
CA ASP A 109 -3.35 -1.49 2.39
C ASP A 109 -2.46 -2.57 3.00
N VAL A 110 -1.17 -2.32 3.11
CA VAL A 110 -0.22 -3.16 3.83
C VAL A 110 0.21 -2.44 5.09
N TYR A 111 0.19 -3.16 6.21
CA TYR A 111 0.44 -2.62 7.55
C TYR A 111 1.82 -3.06 8.05
N ASN A 112 2.66 -2.11 8.43
CA ASN A 112 3.96 -2.36 9.04
C ASN A 112 3.81 -2.58 10.55
N ALA A 113 3.58 -3.82 10.96
CA ALA A 113 3.36 -4.13 12.38
C ALA A 113 4.49 -3.68 13.32
N GLU A 114 5.71 -3.54 12.81
CA GLU A 114 6.88 -3.18 13.61
C GLU A 114 6.83 -1.74 14.11
N THR A 115 6.14 -0.84 13.41
CA THR A 115 6.08 0.58 13.79
C THR A 115 5.10 0.86 14.93
N TRP A 116 4.12 -0.02 15.19
CA TRP A 116 3.15 0.20 16.28
C TRP A 116 3.67 -0.20 17.67
N LYS A 117 4.76 -0.97 17.75
CA LYS A 117 5.30 -1.45 19.03
C LYS A 117 5.86 -0.33 19.93
N GLY A 118 6.06 0.87 19.40
CA GLY A 118 6.54 2.05 20.15
C GLY A 118 5.49 3.15 20.38
N GLN A 119 4.31 3.08 19.75
CA GLN A 119 3.22 4.01 20.01
C GLN A 119 2.35 3.49 21.15
N GLU A 120 2.82 3.68 22.38
CA GLU A 120 1.97 3.60 23.56
C GLU A 120 0.98 4.78 23.51
N SER A 121 -0.20 4.53 22.94
CA SER A 121 -1.32 5.45 23.04
C SER A 121 -1.70 5.57 24.52
N LYS A 122 -1.39 6.72 25.15
CA LYS A 122 -1.88 7.12 26.49
C LYS A 122 -3.40 7.42 26.47
N GLY A 123 -4.19 6.50 25.92
CA GLY A 123 -5.65 6.61 25.82
C GLY A 123 -6.33 5.70 26.84
N THR A 124 -7.04 6.31 27.79
CA THR A 124 -7.81 5.70 28.88
C THR A 124 -9.14 5.08 28.43
N GLY A 125 -9.13 4.18 27.44
CA GLY A 125 -10.36 3.52 26.99
C GLY A 125 -10.15 2.09 26.50
N ASP A 126 -10.98 1.17 27.00
CA ASP A 126 -11.04 -0.28 26.73
C ASP A 126 -11.40 -0.67 25.28
N LYS A 127 -11.14 0.20 24.29
CA LYS A 127 -11.32 -0.21 22.88
C LYS A 127 -10.24 -1.24 22.56
N LYS A 128 -10.66 -2.49 22.36
CA LYS A 128 -9.82 -3.60 21.89
C LYS A 128 -8.98 -3.12 20.70
N LYS A 129 -7.68 -2.88 20.93
CA LYS A 129 -6.73 -2.45 19.91
C LYS A 129 -6.65 -3.58 18.88
N ILE A 130 -7.15 -3.34 17.68
CA ILE A 130 -7.02 -4.29 16.58
C ILE A 130 -5.56 -4.26 16.16
N GLU A 131 -4.84 -5.35 16.38
CA GLU A 131 -3.42 -5.48 16.07
C GLU A 131 -3.23 -6.29 14.79
N TYR A 132 -2.72 -5.64 13.76
CA TYR A 132 -2.27 -6.31 12.54
C TYR A 132 -0.96 -7.07 12.82
N ARG A 133 -0.85 -8.29 12.29
CA ARG A 133 0.40 -9.03 12.28
C ARG A 133 1.37 -8.45 11.24
N PRO A 134 2.69 -8.69 11.39
CA PRO A 134 3.65 -8.31 10.35
C PRO A 134 3.29 -8.94 9.02
N PHE A 135 3.35 -8.14 7.95
CA PHE A 135 3.20 -8.64 6.59
C PHE A 135 4.27 -9.70 6.29
N PRO A 136 3.92 -10.90 5.82
CA PRO A 136 4.85 -12.03 5.80
C PRO A 136 5.81 -12.03 4.60
N ARG A 137 5.77 -11.04 3.71
CA ARG A 137 6.49 -11.10 2.42
C ARG A 137 7.16 -9.79 2.03
N TYR A 138 8.32 -9.54 2.65
CA TYR A 138 9.21 -8.45 2.29
C TYR A 138 10.36 -8.92 1.38
N PRO A 139 10.94 -8.04 0.54
CA PRO A 139 10.50 -6.66 0.29
C PRO A 139 9.21 -6.59 -0.53
N ILE A 140 8.45 -5.52 -0.32
CA ILE A 140 7.38 -5.11 -1.24
C ILE A 140 8.03 -4.37 -2.40
N VAL A 141 7.73 -4.79 -3.61
CA VAL A 141 8.37 -4.27 -4.82
C VAL A 141 7.45 -3.27 -5.50
N ILE A 142 7.86 -2.01 -5.57
CA ILE A 142 7.16 -0.93 -6.29
C ILE A 142 7.85 -0.70 -7.63
N SER A 143 7.09 -0.83 -8.73
CA SER A 143 7.59 -0.57 -10.08
C SER A 143 7.42 0.89 -10.46
N VAL A 144 8.54 1.58 -10.68
CA VAL A 144 8.58 3.00 -11.07
C VAL A 144 8.77 3.08 -12.59
N PRO A 145 7.78 3.58 -13.35
CA PRO A 145 7.93 3.76 -14.79
C PRO A 145 9.01 4.79 -15.07
N ALA A 146 9.81 4.56 -16.12
CA ALA A 146 10.89 5.45 -16.53
C ALA A 146 10.43 6.90 -16.75
N SER A 147 9.18 7.09 -17.21
CA SER A 147 8.57 8.39 -17.41
C SER A 147 8.41 9.21 -16.13
N ALA A 148 8.17 8.56 -14.97
CA ALA A 148 8.00 9.26 -13.70
C ALA A 148 9.31 9.85 -13.15
N VAL A 149 10.47 9.35 -13.61
CA VAL A 149 11.78 9.81 -13.13
C VAL A 149 12.27 11.04 -13.92
N ALA A 150 11.77 11.24 -15.14
CA ALA A 150 12.25 12.30 -16.03
C ALA A 150 11.84 13.71 -15.57
N ASP A 151 10.71 13.85 -14.87
CA ASP A 151 10.18 15.16 -14.45
C ASP A 151 10.73 15.65 -13.10
N ALA A 152 11.36 14.77 -12.30
CA ALA A 152 11.82 15.09 -10.95
C ALA A 152 13.11 15.93 -10.88
N HIS A 153 13.76 16.25 -12.01
CA HIS A 153 15.08 16.90 -12.01
C HIS A 153 15.18 18.29 -12.65
N THR A 154 14.08 18.90 -13.13
CA THR A 154 14.22 20.19 -13.84
C THR A 154 13.08 21.19 -13.59
N SER A 155 12.69 21.42 -12.34
CA SER A 155 11.89 22.60 -11.95
C SER A 155 12.67 23.50 -10.98
N THR A 156 13.86 23.94 -11.39
CA THR A 156 14.52 25.10 -10.77
C THR A 156 14.21 26.31 -11.64
N THR A 157 13.19 27.08 -11.26
CA THR A 157 12.87 28.36 -11.89
C THR A 157 13.95 29.38 -11.53
N THR A 158 15.07 29.34 -12.25
CA THR A 158 16.03 30.45 -12.28
C THR A 158 15.67 31.35 -13.45
N LYS A 159 15.05 32.50 -13.15
CA LYS A 159 14.99 33.64 -14.06
C LYS A 159 16.44 34.11 -14.32
N ASN A 160 17.02 33.68 -15.43
CA ASN A 160 17.74 34.50 -16.42
C ASN A 160 18.78 33.66 -17.21
N THR A 161 18.74 33.87 -18.53
CA THR A 161 19.77 33.55 -19.54
C THR A 161 19.82 32.12 -20.06
N THR A 162 19.13 31.96 -21.19
CA THR A 162 19.18 30.92 -22.22
C THR A 162 20.58 30.32 -22.47
N THR A 163 20.72 29.02 -22.19
CA THR A 163 21.51 28.09 -23.02
C THR A 163 20.88 26.70 -22.88
N THR A 164 20.03 26.36 -23.84
CA THR A 164 19.34 25.07 -23.95
C THR A 164 20.32 24.02 -24.47
N THR A 165 20.82 23.16 -23.59
CA THR A 165 21.57 21.96 -23.98
C THR A 165 20.64 20.76 -23.80
N THR A 166 19.93 20.40 -24.87
CA THR A 166 19.01 19.27 -24.93
C THR A 166 19.83 17.98 -25.03
N THR A 167 20.29 17.43 -23.91
CA THR A 167 20.88 16.09 -23.89
C THR A 167 19.76 15.06 -24.00
N THR A 168 19.61 14.50 -25.21
CA THR A 168 18.75 13.35 -25.52
C THR A 168 19.25 12.11 -24.76
N SER A 169 18.84 11.94 -23.50
CA SER A 169 19.03 10.69 -22.78
C SER A 169 18.06 9.66 -23.37
N GLY A 170 18.60 8.51 -23.78
CA GLY A 170 17.82 7.39 -24.30
C GLY A 170 16.80 6.86 -23.28
N PRO A 171 15.86 5.99 -23.70
CA PRO A 171 14.83 5.46 -22.83
C PRO A 171 15.47 4.75 -21.62
N SER A 172 15.36 5.36 -20.44
CA SER A 172 15.78 4.73 -19.20
C SER A 172 14.90 3.51 -18.94
N SER A 173 15.49 2.43 -18.44
CA SER A 173 14.73 1.24 -18.05
C SER A 173 13.88 1.55 -16.82
N PRO A 174 12.69 0.92 -16.65
CA PRO A 174 11.89 1.07 -15.44
C PRO A 174 12.72 0.70 -14.21
N THR A 175 12.63 1.53 -13.18
CA THR A 175 13.37 1.34 -11.93
C THR A 175 12.47 0.66 -10.90
N THR A 176 13.06 -0.12 -10.00
CA THR A 176 12.34 -0.84 -8.96
C THR A 176 12.73 -0.29 -7.59
N PHE A 177 11.73 -0.02 -6.74
CA PHE A 177 11.94 0.40 -5.35
C PHE A 177 11.51 -0.72 -4.39
N LEU A 178 12.40 -1.07 -3.47
CA LEU A 178 12.21 -2.17 -2.51
C LEU A 178 11.84 -1.61 -1.14
N VAL A 179 10.62 -1.88 -0.70
CA VAL A 179 10.12 -1.45 0.61
C VAL A 179 10.30 -2.58 1.62
N HIS A 180 11.09 -2.31 2.65
CA HIS A 180 11.32 -3.15 3.82
C HIS A 180 10.61 -2.56 5.04
N PRO A 181 10.39 -3.34 6.13
CA PRO A 181 9.82 -2.80 7.38
C PRO A 181 10.61 -1.62 7.96
N THR A 182 11.90 -1.53 7.64
CA THR A 182 12.81 -0.49 8.13
C THR A 182 12.90 0.73 7.23
N THR A 183 12.26 0.71 6.04
CA THR A 183 12.32 1.82 5.08
C THR A 183 11.74 3.10 5.68
N GLN A 184 12.44 4.21 5.48
CA GLN A 184 12.11 5.52 6.03
C GLN A 184 11.57 6.47 4.95
N ALA A 185 10.91 7.54 5.38
CA ALA A 185 10.25 8.48 4.48
C ALA A 185 11.17 9.08 3.41
N HIS A 186 12.40 9.46 3.77
CA HIS A 186 13.34 10.02 2.80
C HIS A 186 13.77 9.04 1.71
N GLU A 187 13.71 7.73 1.96
CA GLU A 187 14.01 6.70 0.95
C GLU A 187 12.89 6.63 -0.10
N PHE A 188 11.64 6.85 0.31
CA PHE A 188 10.51 6.96 -0.62
C PHE A 188 10.67 8.18 -1.52
N THR A 189 10.93 9.37 -0.97
CA THR A 189 11.07 10.58 -1.80
C THR A 189 12.31 10.52 -2.70
N SER A 190 13.41 9.92 -2.23
CA SER A 190 14.61 9.71 -3.05
C SER A 190 14.36 8.76 -4.23
N SER A 191 13.49 7.76 -4.04
CA SER A 191 13.25 6.70 -5.05
C SER A 191 12.07 6.99 -5.96
N LEU A 192 11.03 7.65 -5.45
CA LEU A 192 9.76 7.90 -6.14
C LEU A 192 9.61 9.36 -6.61
N GLY A 193 10.49 10.27 -6.17
CA GLY A 193 10.39 11.71 -6.44
C GLY A 193 9.50 12.45 -5.43
N GLU A 194 9.18 13.72 -5.72
CA GLU A 194 8.27 14.52 -4.89
C GLU A 194 6.84 13.95 -5.00
N PRO A 195 6.12 13.79 -3.88
CA PRO A 195 4.72 13.35 -3.91
C PRO A 195 3.80 14.42 -4.51
N ASP A 196 2.76 13.98 -5.21
CA ASP A 196 1.71 14.84 -5.77
C ASP A 196 0.91 15.52 -4.65
N ARG A 197 0.68 14.80 -3.54
CA ARG A 197 -0.11 15.27 -2.39
C ARG A 197 0.56 14.85 -1.09
N LYS A 198 0.41 15.68 -0.07
CA LYS A 198 0.92 15.41 1.28
C LYS A 198 0.04 16.05 2.34
N GLY A 199 0.02 15.48 3.54
CA GLY A 199 -0.81 15.98 4.63
C GLY A 199 -0.62 15.23 5.94
N GLY A 200 -1.48 15.53 6.92
CA GLY A 200 -1.44 14.91 8.24
C GLY A 200 -0.46 15.58 9.20
N GLY A 201 -0.04 14.83 10.22
CA GLY A 201 0.81 15.32 11.32
C GLY A 201 0.04 16.01 12.45
N ALA A 202 -1.09 16.65 12.16
CA ALA A 202 -2.00 17.17 13.18
C ALA A 202 -2.90 16.07 13.76
N GLY A 203 -2.90 15.91 15.08
CA GLY A 203 -3.77 14.96 15.78
C GLY A 203 -3.21 13.53 15.83
N SER A 204 -4.07 12.54 15.62
CA SER A 204 -3.73 11.11 15.76
C SER A 204 -3.23 10.44 14.47
N MET A 205 -3.30 11.13 13.34
CA MET A 205 -2.88 10.61 12.04
C MET A 205 -1.42 11.00 11.77
N GLY A 206 -0.64 10.06 11.25
CA GLY A 206 0.72 10.33 10.83
C GLY A 206 0.78 11.36 9.70
N ILE A 207 1.98 11.83 9.35
CA ILE A 207 2.18 12.46 8.05
C ILE A 207 2.00 11.41 6.96
N TRP A 208 1.51 11.83 5.81
CA TRP A 208 1.37 10.98 4.65
C TRP A 208 1.79 11.68 3.36
N CYS A 209 2.23 10.88 2.40
CA CYS A 209 2.62 11.28 1.06
C CYS A 209 1.94 10.38 0.03
N GLU A 210 1.47 10.96 -1.07
CA GLU A 210 0.80 10.26 -2.16
C GLU A 210 1.49 10.56 -3.50
N TRP A 211 1.82 9.51 -4.25
CA TRP A 211 2.27 9.54 -5.64
C TRP A 211 1.14 8.96 -6.50
N THR A 212 0.17 9.82 -6.84
CA THR A 212 -1.07 9.50 -7.55
C THR A 212 -0.78 8.83 -8.89
N GLN A 213 0.25 9.29 -9.62
CA GLN A 213 0.65 8.69 -10.89
C GLN A 213 1.20 7.27 -10.75
N LEU A 214 1.73 6.93 -9.57
CA LEU A 214 2.20 5.59 -9.25
C LEU A 214 1.11 4.70 -8.66
N GLY A 215 0.03 5.30 -8.14
CA GLY A 215 -1.02 4.60 -7.40
C GLY A 215 -0.54 4.18 -6.00
N VAL A 216 0.28 5.02 -5.36
CA VAL A 216 0.94 4.73 -4.07
C VAL A 216 0.66 5.85 -3.09
N MET A 217 0.25 5.51 -1.87
CA MET A 217 0.19 6.43 -0.73
C MET A 217 0.84 5.76 0.48
N VAL A 218 1.58 6.55 1.26
CA VAL A 218 2.35 6.05 2.40
C VAL A 218 2.05 6.93 3.60
N GLU A 219 1.63 6.32 4.70
CA GLU A 219 1.54 6.96 6.02
C GLU A 219 2.78 6.61 6.84
N PHE A 220 3.36 7.58 7.52
CA PHE A 220 4.58 7.43 8.32
C PHE A 220 4.31 7.56 9.82
N ALA A 221 5.13 6.89 10.63
CA ALA A 221 5.08 6.88 12.08
C ALA A 221 5.56 8.19 12.70
N SER A 222 5.05 9.32 12.22
CA SER A 222 5.36 10.67 12.70
C SER A 222 4.08 11.46 12.87
N ALA A 223 3.74 11.82 14.11
CA ALA A 223 2.53 12.54 14.48
C ALA A 223 2.83 13.61 15.55
N GLY A 224 1.96 14.60 15.70
CA GLY A 224 2.09 15.70 16.67
C GLY A 224 2.66 17.00 16.07
N LEU A 225 2.91 18.00 16.93
CA LEU A 225 3.27 19.37 16.53
C LEU A 225 4.54 19.50 15.68
N GLU A 226 5.40 18.46 15.65
CA GLU A 226 6.68 18.42 14.93
C GLU A 226 6.75 17.22 13.97
N ALA A 227 5.59 16.72 13.55
CA ALA A 227 5.51 15.49 12.75
C ALA A 227 6.26 15.61 11.41
N TRP A 228 6.27 16.80 10.80
CA TRP A 228 7.00 17.06 9.56
C TRP A 228 8.51 17.15 9.78
N ASP A 229 8.96 17.78 10.86
CA ASP A 229 10.39 17.93 11.18
C ASP A 229 11.04 16.57 11.48
N LYS A 230 10.30 15.68 12.15
CA LYS A 230 10.74 14.31 12.47
C LYS A 230 10.41 13.29 11.37
N GLY A 231 9.63 13.72 10.38
CA GLY A 231 9.04 12.85 9.36
C GLY A 231 10.06 12.18 8.46
N ARG A 232 11.19 12.85 8.20
CA ARG A 232 12.25 12.37 7.30
C ARG A 232 12.75 10.96 7.62
N ASP A 233 12.97 10.70 8.91
CA ASP A 233 13.53 9.44 9.40
C ASP A 233 12.44 8.50 9.94
N ALA A 234 11.18 8.91 9.83
CA ALA A 234 10.05 8.09 10.25
C ALA A 234 9.87 6.89 9.31
N ARG A 235 9.64 5.72 9.93
CA ARG A 235 9.30 4.51 9.20
C ARG A 235 7.86 4.57 8.71
N TRP A 236 7.58 3.94 7.58
CA TRP A 236 6.20 3.80 7.10
C TRP A 236 5.39 2.88 8.02
N MET A 237 4.13 3.24 8.26
CA MET A 237 3.15 2.44 9.00
C MET A 237 2.18 1.75 8.05
N VAL A 238 1.72 2.46 7.03
CA VAL A 238 0.75 1.96 6.06
C VAL A 238 1.24 2.29 4.66
N LEU A 239 1.26 1.27 3.81
CA LEU A 239 1.50 1.40 2.38
C LEU A 239 0.20 1.04 1.65
N SER A 240 -0.42 2.04 1.04
CA SER A 240 -1.65 1.92 0.27
C SER A 240 -1.34 1.90 -1.22
N LEU A 241 -1.90 0.91 -1.92
CA LEU A 241 -1.81 0.75 -3.37
C LEU A 241 -3.20 0.89 -3.96
N PHE A 242 -3.37 1.71 -5.00
CA PHE A 242 -4.67 2.00 -5.62
C PHE A 242 -4.55 2.16 -7.15
N GLU A 243 -5.69 2.21 -7.84
CA GLU A 243 -5.74 2.39 -9.30
C GLU A 243 -5.06 3.71 -9.67
N ARG A 244 -4.13 3.68 -10.64
CA ARG A 244 -3.44 4.88 -11.12
C ARG A 244 -4.42 5.79 -11.85
N GLY A 245 -4.24 7.09 -11.68
CA GLY A 245 -4.71 8.05 -12.67
C GLY A 245 -6.22 8.16 -12.84
N ASP A 246 -7.02 7.87 -11.79
CA ASP A 246 -8.29 8.58 -11.67
C ASP A 246 -7.93 10.05 -11.34
N GLU A 247 -7.43 10.79 -12.35
CA GLU A 247 -7.63 12.22 -12.35
C GLU A 247 -9.09 12.40 -12.03
N VAL A 248 -9.38 13.08 -10.93
CA VAL A 248 -10.73 13.57 -10.67
C VAL A 248 -11.02 14.44 -11.88
N VAL A 249 -11.69 13.87 -12.88
CA VAL A 249 -12.33 14.63 -13.93
C VAL A 249 -13.31 15.46 -13.13
N VAL A 250 -12.91 16.68 -12.80
CA VAL A 250 -13.80 17.70 -12.27
C VAL A 250 -14.76 17.86 -13.42
N GLU A 251 -15.90 17.16 -13.35
CA GLU A 251 -17.01 17.36 -14.27
C GLU A 251 -17.35 18.83 -14.15
N GLY A 252 -16.81 19.58 -15.11
CA GLY A 252 -16.88 21.01 -15.15
C GLY A 252 -18.34 21.39 -15.07
N ALA A 253 -18.63 22.25 -14.10
CA ALA A 253 -19.83 23.06 -13.99
C ALA A 253 -20.58 23.15 -15.33
N GLU A 254 -21.68 22.40 -15.46
CA GLU A 254 -22.68 22.71 -16.47
C GLU A 254 -23.08 24.17 -16.23
N GLY A 255 -22.62 25.03 -17.13
CA GLY A 255 -23.01 26.42 -17.20
C GLY A 255 -24.52 26.50 -17.25
N LYS A 256 -25.11 26.90 -16.12
CA LYS A 256 -26.48 27.41 -16.07
C LYS A 256 -26.45 28.81 -16.69
N ASP A 257 -26.37 28.86 -18.01
CA ASP A 257 -26.82 30.05 -18.73
C ASP A 257 -28.35 30.08 -18.64
N ARG A 258 -28.85 31.07 -17.89
CA ARG A 258 -30.24 31.49 -17.82
C ARG A 258 -30.36 32.86 -18.45
#